data_AF-A0A9W8QSR0-F1
#
_entry.id   AF-A0A9W8QSR0-F1
#
_cell.length_a   1.000
_cell.length_b   1.000
_cell.length_c   1.000
_cell.angle_alpha   90.00
_cell.angle_beta   90.00
_cell.angle_gamma   90.00
#
_symmetry.space_group_name_H-M   'P 1'
#
loop_
_entity.id
_entity.type
_entity.pdbx_description
1 polymer ?
#
loop_
_entity_poly.entity_id
_entity_poly.type
_entity_poly.pdbx_seq_one_letter_code
_entity_poly.pdbx_strand_id
1 'polypeptide(L)'
;MLNAREDWTNWINSIEDLAVRNDVWSYCDPEGTETLVFTATKPSDSASKDTIQKYHSLQAIHDTEKKKYDKVSDRIDLTVCQEYKQHYLGIHDVRGKLIALADSIQPTAKDQKHNVRAEFEKLKKGPSNTSLDKWLSRWPALVNNAKRYKIENLSESQICDAFIEASREVNPPFYNYMKSKEAQVENEKNLVKEAAKTMEKISNAFLTALNEINPDHASNGSVTIASSTDSEGDENNEDDDVTIVQKAQNTAVQDNGTTEGERY
;
A
#
# COMPACT_ATOMS: atom_id res chain seq x y z
N MET A 1 -13.75 3.40 -17.14
CA MET A 1 -15.12 2.98 -17.53
C MET A 1 -15.13 1.48 -17.55
N LEU A 2 -16.20 0.85 -17.09
CA LEU A 2 -16.41 -0.59 -17.08
C LEU A 2 -17.41 -0.91 -18.20
N ASN A 3 -16.91 -1.20 -19.39
CA ASN A 3 -17.73 -1.57 -20.55
C ASN A 3 -17.64 -3.07 -20.85
N ALA A 4 -16.51 -3.69 -20.52
CA ALA A 4 -16.28 -5.10 -20.71
C ALA A 4 -15.60 -5.73 -19.49
N ARG A 5 -15.59 -7.06 -19.40
CA ARG A 5 -14.97 -7.77 -18.27
C ARG A 5 -13.48 -7.49 -18.16
N GLU A 6 -12.82 -7.22 -19.28
CA GLU A 6 -11.40 -6.88 -19.35
C GLU A 6 -11.09 -5.52 -18.71
N ASP A 7 -12.08 -4.61 -18.67
CA ASP A 7 -11.93 -3.31 -18.01
C ASP A 7 -11.95 -3.43 -16.48
N TRP A 8 -12.45 -4.56 -15.94
CA TRP A 8 -12.67 -4.79 -14.50
C TRP A 8 -11.50 -4.33 -13.67
N THR A 9 -10.31 -4.85 -13.98
CA THR A 9 -9.12 -4.66 -13.18
C THR A 9 -8.70 -3.18 -13.12
N ASN A 10 -8.64 -2.50 -14.27
CA ASN A 10 -8.26 -1.09 -14.29
C ASN A 10 -9.35 -0.20 -13.67
N TRP A 11 -10.61 -0.59 -13.84
CA TRP A 11 -11.74 0.12 -13.29
C TRP A 11 -11.79 0.03 -11.76
N ILE A 12 -11.68 -1.17 -11.18
CA ILE A 12 -11.74 -1.35 -9.72
C ILE A 12 -10.58 -0.62 -9.02
N ASN A 13 -9.37 -0.65 -9.60
CA ASN A 13 -8.25 0.12 -9.06
C ASN A 13 -8.53 1.63 -9.06
N SER A 14 -9.17 2.15 -10.12
CA SER A 14 -9.54 3.57 -10.15
C SER A 14 -10.58 3.93 -9.09
N ILE A 15 -11.43 3.00 -8.66
CA ILE A 15 -12.38 3.20 -7.57
C ILE A 15 -11.67 3.15 -6.23
N GLU A 16 -10.80 2.16 -6.04
CA GLU A 16 -9.95 2.01 -4.85
C GLU A 16 -9.08 3.26 -4.62
N ASP A 17 -8.36 3.73 -5.63
CA ASP A 17 -7.55 4.96 -5.58
C ASP A 17 -8.36 6.19 -5.18
N LEU A 18 -9.60 6.29 -5.67
CA LEU A 18 -10.49 7.41 -5.34
C LEU A 18 -10.93 7.33 -3.88
N ALA A 19 -11.31 6.14 -3.40
CA ALA A 19 -11.77 5.93 -2.05
C ALA A 19 -10.65 6.11 -1.01
N VAL A 20 -9.44 5.61 -1.31
CA VAL A 20 -8.24 5.81 -0.47
C VAL A 20 -7.89 7.29 -0.38
N ARG A 21 -7.88 8.02 -1.49
CA ARG A 21 -7.61 9.47 -1.49
C ARG A 21 -8.64 10.28 -0.69
N ASN A 22 -9.86 9.76 -0.57
CA ASN A 22 -10.92 10.38 0.19
C ASN A 22 -11.02 9.84 1.63
N ASP A 23 -10.15 8.91 2.04
CA ASP A 23 -10.16 8.31 3.37
C ASP A 23 -11.50 7.65 3.72
N VAL A 24 -12.08 6.92 2.77
CA VAL A 24 -13.37 6.21 2.90
C VAL A 24 -13.32 4.76 2.44
N TRP A 25 -12.12 4.24 2.14
CA TRP A 25 -11.96 2.88 1.62
C TRP A 25 -12.51 1.81 2.57
N SER A 26 -12.34 1.97 3.89
CA SER A 26 -12.83 1.00 4.88
C SER A 26 -14.33 0.74 4.77
N TYR A 27 -15.12 1.75 4.37
CA TYR A 27 -16.56 1.64 4.15
C TYR A 27 -16.96 1.11 2.76
N CYS A 28 -16.01 1.08 1.82
CA CYS A 28 -16.22 0.69 0.43
C CYS A 28 -15.72 -0.72 0.14
N ASP A 29 -14.69 -1.18 0.86
CA ASP A 29 -14.00 -2.44 0.64
C ASP A 29 -14.99 -3.62 0.62
N PRO A 30 -15.11 -4.35 -0.52
CA PRO A 30 -15.97 -5.53 -0.62
C PRO A 30 -15.68 -6.62 0.42
N GLU A 31 -14.42 -6.73 0.84
CA GLU A 31 -13.97 -7.71 1.84
C GLU A 31 -14.08 -7.16 3.28
N GLY A 32 -14.36 -5.87 3.42
CA GLY A 32 -14.47 -5.17 4.69
C GLY A 32 -15.84 -5.36 5.37
N THR A 33 -15.87 -5.08 6.67
CA THR A 33 -17.10 -5.15 7.48
C THR A 33 -17.63 -3.80 7.91
N GLU A 34 -16.85 -2.72 7.75
CA GLU A 34 -17.24 -1.40 8.22
C GLU A 34 -18.37 -0.80 7.36
N THR A 35 -19.20 0.01 8.01
CA THR A 35 -20.31 0.71 7.38
C THR A 35 -20.33 2.15 7.90
N LEU A 36 -20.43 3.11 6.99
CA LEU A 36 -20.56 4.51 7.36
C LEU A 36 -21.95 4.75 7.97
N VAL A 37 -22.02 4.86 9.30
CA VAL A 37 -23.27 5.06 10.04
C VAL A 37 -23.08 6.20 11.04
N PHE A 38 -24.03 7.14 11.04
CA PHE A 38 -24.10 8.15 12.10
C PHE A 38 -24.66 7.53 13.37
N THR A 39 -23.84 7.45 14.43
CA THR A 39 -24.20 6.79 15.69
C THR A 39 -24.59 7.74 16.81
N ALA A 40 -24.39 9.05 16.65
CA ALA A 40 -24.72 10.02 17.69
C ALA A 40 -26.24 10.22 17.82
N THR A 41 -26.75 10.11 19.04
CA THR A 41 -28.17 10.32 19.33
C THR A 41 -28.47 11.81 19.37
N LYS A 42 -29.58 12.22 18.72
CA LYS A 42 -30.05 13.60 18.77
C LYS A 42 -30.32 13.99 20.24
N PRO A 43 -29.68 15.02 20.77
CA PRO A 43 -29.90 15.46 22.15
C PRO A 43 -31.30 16.05 22.31
N SER A 44 -31.81 16.02 23.55
CA SER A 44 -33.03 16.73 23.93
C SER A 44 -32.85 18.24 23.71
N ASP A 45 -33.92 18.95 23.36
CA ASP A 45 -33.92 20.41 23.22
C ASP A 45 -33.60 21.13 24.54
N SER A 46 -33.75 20.42 25.67
CA SER A 46 -33.37 20.88 27.02
C SER A 46 -31.94 20.56 27.42
N ALA A 47 -31.14 19.95 26.54
CA ALA A 47 -29.76 19.57 26.84
C ALA A 47 -28.86 20.80 27.00
N SER A 48 -27.69 20.61 27.61
CA SER A 48 -26.72 21.69 27.74
C SER A 48 -26.24 22.16 26.37
N LYS A 49 -25.88 23.46 26.28
CA LYS A 49 -25.30 24.05 25.07
C LYS A 49 -24.12 23.24 24.55
N ASP A 50 -23.26 22.74 25.44
CA ASP A 50 -22.09 21.93 25.08
C ASP A 50 -22.50 20.58 24.46
N THR A 51 -23.57 19.96 24.95
CA THR A 51 -24.09 18.69 24.40
C THR A 51 -24.63 18.90 22.99
N ILE A 52 -25.40 19.97 22.78
CA ILE A 52 -25.95 20.35 21.46
C ILE A 52 -24.80 20.68 20.50
N GLN A 53 -23.81 21.44 20.95
CA GLN A 53 -22.63 21.79 20.15
C GLN A 53 -21.84 20.55 19.73
N LYS A 54 -21.57 19.63 20.67
CA LYS A 54 -20.88 18.37 20.38
C LYS A 54 -21.63 17.52 19.35
N TYR A 55 -22.96 17.44 19.46
CA TYR A 55 -23.78 16.73 18.48
C TYR A 55 -23.64 17.35 17.08
N HIS A 56 -23.75 18.67 16.93
CA HIS A 56 -23.58 19.34 15.64
C HIS A 56 -22.17 19.17 15.07
N SER A 57 -21.13 19.19 15.90
CA SER A 57 -19.77 18.90 15.47
C SER A 57 -19.63 17.47 14.91
N LEU A 58 -20.18 16.47 15.62
CA LEU A 58 -20.18 15.09 15.15
C LEU A 58 -20.99 14.93 13.85
N GLN A 59 -22.15 15.60 13.76
CA GLN A 59 -22.97 15.60 12.56
C GLN A 59 -22.23 16.20 11.35
N ALA A 60 -21.53 17.32 11.55
CA ALA A 60 -20.75 17.96 10.47
C ALA A 60 -19.57 17.09 9.98
N ILE A 61 -18.91 16.36 10.90
CA ILE A 61 -17.87 15.38 10.54
C ILE A 61 -18.48 14.27 9.69
N HIS A 62 -19.55 13.64 10.17
CA HIS A 62 -20.23 12.57 9.44
C HIS A 62 -20.75 13.04 8.07
N ASP A 63 -21.36 14.23 7.98
CA ASP A 63 -21.84 14.77 6.70
C ASP A 63 -20.70 15.02 5.72
N THR A 64 -19.51 15.35 6.22
CA THR A 64 -18.31 15.50 5.40
C THR A 64 -17.82 14.15 4.88
N GLU A 65 -17.75 13.13 5.73
CA GLU A 65 -17.39 11.76 5.33
C GLU A 65 -18.42 11.19 4.35
N LYS A 66 -19.71 11.40 4.61
CA LYS A 66 -20.80 10.99 3.72
C LYS A 66 -20.66 11.61 2.33
N LYS A 67 -20.35 12.91 2.24
CA LYS A 67 -20.07 13.54 0.93
C LYS A 67 -18.89 12.90 0.20
N LYS A 68 -17.85 12.49 0.92
CA LYS A 68 -16.70 11.79 0.33
C LYS A 68 -17.08 10.39 -0.16
N TYR A 69 -17.87 9.67 0.63
CA TYR A 69 -18.42 8.36 0.29
C TYR A 69 -19.34 8.43 -0.94
N ASP A 70 -20.25 9.41 -0.97
CA ASP A 70 -21.19 9.63 -2.08
C ASP A 70 -20.45 9.89 -3.40
N LYS A 71 -19.30 10.57 -3.39
CA LYS A 71 -18.45 10.74 -4.59
C LYS A 71 -17.97 9.41 -5.16
N VAL A 72 -17.66 8.42 -4.32
CA VAL A 72 -17.25 7.09 -4.77
C VAL A 72 -18.47 6.38 -5.39
N SER A 73 -19.63 6.48 -4.76
CA SER A 73 -20.89 5.95 -5.29
C SER A 73 -21.23 6.53 -6.66
N ASP A 74 -21.17 7.86 -6.79
CA ASP A 74 -21.39 8.57 -8.05
C ASP A 74 -20.39 8.15 -9.12
N ARG A 75 -19.12 7.96 -8.75
CA ARG A 75 -18.08 7.50 -9.68
C ARG A 75 -18.41 6.13 -10.25
N ILE A 76 -18.90 5.20 -9.43
CA ILE A 76 -19.36 3.88 -9.89
C ILE A 76 -20.50 4.06 -10.89
N ASP A 77 -21.54 4.81 -10.52
CA ASP A 77 -22.73 5.00 -11.36
C ASP A 77 -22.42 5.71 -12.69
N LEU A 78 -21.44 6.59 -12.72
CA LEU A 78 -21.02 7.29 -13.95
C LEU A 78 -20.10 6.45 -14.84
N THR A 79 -19.39 5.48 -14.28
CA THR A 79 -18.33 4.76 -15.02
C THR A 79 -18.68 3.33 -15.39
N VAL A 80 -19.78 2.78 -14.85
CA VAL A 80 -20.31 1.47 -15.24
C VAL A 80 -21.28 1.61 -16.41
N CYS A 81 -21.13 0.78 -17.45
CA CYS A 81 -22.04 0.78 -18.60
C CYS A 81 -23.46 0.31 -18.21
N GLN A 82 -24.46 0.69 -19.00
CA GLN A 82 -25.87 0.49 -18.67
C GLN A 82 -26.23 -0.99 -18.45
N GLU A 83 -25.63 -1.89 -19.23
CA GLU A 83 -25.82 -3.32 -19.16
C GLU A 83 -25.36 -3.90 -17.81
N TYR A 84 -24.33 -3.33 -17.20
CA TYR A 84 -23.82 -3.80 -15.91
C TYR A 84 -24.53 -3.16 -14.72
N LYS A 85 -25.20 -2.01 -14.91
CA LYS A 85 -26.00 -1.37 -13.86
C LYS A 85 -27.15 -2.24 -13.36
N GLN A 86 -27.66 -3.15 -14.20
CA GLN A 86 -28.73 -4.06 -13.81
C GLN A 86 -28.33 -4.97 -12.63
N HIS A 87 -27.03 -5.26 -12.46
CA HIS A 87 -26.55 -6.16 -11.41
C HIS A 87 -26.65 -5.57 -10.00
N TYR A 88 -26.67 -4.24 -9.88
CA TYR A 88 -26.78 -3.56 -8.59
C TYR A 88 -28.03 -2.68 -8.48
N LEU A 89 -29.04 -2.93 -9.32
CA LEU A 89 -30.30 -2.18 -9.26
C LEU A 89 -30.97 -2.34 -7.89
N GLY A 90 -31.29 -1.23 -7.24
CA GLY A 90 -31.85 -1.21 -5.88
C GLY A 90 -30.81 -1.33 -4.76
N ILE A 91 -29.52 -1.46 -5.09
CA ILE A 91 -28.42 -1.39 -4.12
C ILE A 91 -27.90 0.04 -4.07
N HIS A 92 -27.84 0.59 -2.86
CA HIS A 92 -27.56 2.01 -2.65
C HIS A 92 -26.22 2.27 -1.95
N ASP A 93 -25.71 1.31 -1.19
CA ASP A 93 -24.39 1.39 -0.58
C ASP A 93 -23.28 0.97 -1.58
N VAL A 94 -22.14 1.64 -1.49
CA VAL A 94 -20.98 1.42 -2.37
C VAL A 94 -20.48 -0.02 -2.28
N ARG A 95 -20.38 -0.58 -1.07
CA ARG A 95 -19.87 -1.93 -0.86
C ARG A 95 -20.75 -2.96 -1.56
N GLY A 96 -22.05 -2.89 -1.38
CA GLY A 96 -23.02 -3.76 -2.04
C GLY A 96 -22.97 -3.65 -3.56
N LYS A 97 -22.82 -2.44 -4.10
CA LYS A 97 -22.63 -2.25 -5.56
C LYS A 97 -21.36 -2.96 -6.04
N LEU A 98 -20.24 -2.81 -5.33
CA LEU A 98 -18.98 -3.44 -5.70
C LEU A 98 -19.03 -4.97 -5.61
N ILE A 99 -19.65 -5.52 -4.57
CA ILE A 99 -19.87 -6.97 -4.43
C ILE A 99 -20.72 -7.51 -5.59
N ALA A 100 -21.87 -6.89 -5.88
CA ALA A 100 -22.76 -7.34 -6.95
C ALA A 100 -22.10 -7.28 -8.34
N LEU A 101 -21.29 -6.24 -8.58
CA LEU A 101 -20.50 -6.12 -9.80
C LEU A 101 -19.37 -7.17 -9.85
N ALA A 102 -18.75 -7.47 -8.71
CA ALA A 102 -17.72 -8.49 -8.62
C ALA A 102 -18.29 -9.86 -8.97
N ASP A 103 -19.39 -10.27 -8.33
CA ASP A 103 -20.03 -11.56 -8.56
C ASP A 103 -20.46 -11.77 -10.03
N SER A 104 -20.79 -10.70 -10.74
CA SER A 104 -21.33 -10.77 -12.10
C SER A 104 -20.30 -10.58 -13.22
N ILE A 105 -19.30 -9.71 -13.01
CA ILE A 105 -18.43 -9.18 -14.07
C ILE A 105 -16.96 -9.48 -13.79
N GLN A 106 -16.56 -9.71 -12.53
CA GLN A 106 -15.17 -10.00 -12.20
C GLN A 106 -14.68 -11.20 -13.02
N PRO A 107 -13.63 -11.03 -13.84
CA PRO A 107 -13.02 -12.17 -14.52
C PRO A 107 -12.53 -13.17 -13.48
N THR A 108 -12.57 -14.45 -13.80
CA THR A 108 -12.08 -15.49 -12.89
C THR A 108 -10.59 -15.25 -12.57
N ALA A 109 -10.09 -15.77 -11.45
CA ALA A 109 -8.67 -15.62 -11.10
C ALA A 109 -7.74 -16.09 -12.24
N LYS A 110 -8.15 -17.10 -13.01
CA LYS A 110 -7.41 -17.59 -14.19
C LYS A 110 -7.41 -16.55 -15.31
N ASP A 111 -8.56 -15.96 -15.61
CA ASP A 111 -8.71 -14.94 -16.66
C ASP A 111 -8.00 -13.65 -16.27
N GLN A 112 -8.05 -13.24 -15.01
CA GLN A 112 -7.32 -12.07 -14.50
C GLN A 112 -5.81 -12.22 -14.72
N LYS A 113 -5.24 -13.37 -14.32
CA LYS A 113 -3.81 -13.65 -14.55
C LYS A 113 -3.47 -13.68 -16.04
N HIS A 114 -4.35 -14.23 -16.88
CA HIS A 114 -4.15 -14.23 -18.32
C HIS A 114 -4.20 -12.82 -18.92
N ASN A 115 -5.18 -12.00 -18.53
CA ASN A 115 -5.37 -10.65 -19.03
C ASN A 115 -4.18 -9.74 -18.69
N VAL A 116 -3.66 -9.83 -17.47
CA VAL A 116 -2.47 -9.07 -17.07
C VAL A 116 -1.25 -9.49 -17.90
N ARG A 117 -1.04 -10.79 -18.15
CA ARG A 117 0.03 -11.26 -19.03
C ARG A 117 -0.16 -10.81 -20.48
N ALA A 118 -1.39 -10.83 -20.99
CA ALA A 118 -1.69 -10.38 -22.34
C ALA A 118 -1.43 -8.86 -22.49
N GLU A 119 -1.81 -8.05 -21.51
CA GLU A 119 -1.51 -6.61 -21.50
C GLU A 119 -0.01 -6.35 -21.35
N PHE A 120 0.72 -7.12 -20.53
CA PHE A 120 2.18 -7.04 -20.46
C PHE A 120 2.86 -7.27 -21.82
N GLU A 121 2.48 -8.35 -22.52
CA GLU A 121 3.03 -8.66 -23.85
C GLU A 121 2.63 -7.62 -24.91
N LYS A 122 1.50 -6.95 -24.74
CA LYS A 122 1.07 -5.85 -25.59
C LYS A 122 1.86 -4.58 -25.33
N LEU A 123 2.08 -4.21 -24.07
CA LEU A 123 2.83 -3.01 -23.69
C LEU A 123 4.30 -3.08 -24.12
N LYS A 124 4.90 -4.28 -24.09
CA LYS A 124 6.26 -4.55 -24.59
C LYS A 124 6.46 -4.20 -26.07
N LYS A 125 5.39 -4.20 -26.87
CA LYS A 125 5.44 -3.85 -28.30
C LYS A 125 5.43 -2.34 -28.55
N GLY A 126 5.38 -1.52 -27.49
CA GLY A 126 5.33 -0.07 -27.56
C GLY A 126 3.91 0.50 -27.71
N PRO A 127 3.78 1.82 -27.93
CA PRO A 127 2.50 2.52 -27.96
C PRO A 127 1.56 2.10 -29.09
N SER A 128 2.06 1.45 -30.14
CA SER A 128 1.29 1.01 -31.31
C SER A 128 0.36 2.14 -31.81
N ASN A 129 -0.94 1.88 -31.98
CA ASN A 129 -1.93 2.85 -32.44
C ASN A 129 -2.50 3.74 -31.30
N THR A 130 -1.92 3.73 -30.11
CA THR A 130 -2.35 4.56 -28.98
C THR A 130 -1.40 5.73 -28.74
N SER A 131 -1.88 6.83 -28.15
CA SER A 131 -1.02 7.95 -27.80
C SER A 131 0.05 7.53 -26.79
N LEU A 132 1.21 8.20 -26.84
CA LEU A 132 2.32 7.92 -25.94
C LEU A 132 1.90 8.01 -24.46
N ASP A 133 1.13 9.04 -24.09
CA ASP A 133 0.64 9.22 -22.71
C ASP A 133 -0.27 8.07 -22.25
N LYS A 134 -1.10 7.55 -23.16
CA LYS A 134 -1.98 6.42 -22.87
C LYS A 134 -1.19 5.12 -22.71
N TRP A 135 -0.09 4.97 -23.44
CA TRP A 135 0.82 3.85 -23.27
C TRP A 135 1.59 3.96 -21.95
N LEU A 136 2.15 5.13 -21.63
CA LEU A 136 2.88 5.40 -20.38
C LEU A 136 2.00 5.15 -19.14
N SER A 137 0.77 5.66 -19.13
CA SER A 137 -0.16 5.52 -18.00
C SER A 137 -0.60 4.09 -17.71
N ARG A 138 -0.39 3.13 -18.62
CA ARG A 138 -0.76 1.72 -18.42
C ARG A 138 0.28 0.92 -17.65
N TRP A 139 1.55 1.32 -17.67
CA TRP A 139 2.62 0.59 -16.98
C TRP A 139 2.43 0.57 -15.45
N PRO A 140 2.12 1.69 -14.77
CA PRO A 140 1.85 1.66 -13.32
C PRO A 140 0.64 0.78 -12.97
N ALA A 141 -0.43 0.83 -13.77
CA ALA A 141 -1.59 -0.02 -13.58
C ALA A 141 -1.21 -1.51 -13.70
N LEU A 142 -0.34 -1.87 -14.65
CA LEU A 142 0.15 -3.23 -14.81
C LEU A 142 0.90 -3.73 -13.57
N VAL A 143 1.77 -2.90 -12.99
CA VAL A 143 2.51 -3.24 -11.75
C VAL A 143 1.54 -3.53 -10.60
N ASN A 144 0.57 -2.66 -10.38
CA ASN A 144 -0.44 -2.85 -9.34
C ASN A 144 -1.24 -4.15 -9.56
N ASN A 145 -1.61 -4.45 -10.82
CA ASN A 145 -2.35 -5.66 -11.17
C ASN A 145 -1.54 -6.94 -10.95
N ALA A 146 -0.25 -6.93 -11.31
CA ALA A 146 0.64 -8.06 -11.11
C ALA A 146 0.84 -8.37 -9.62
N LYS A 147 1.00 -7.32 -8.80
CA LYS A 147 1.06 -7.42 -7.33
C LYS A 147 -0.23 -7.99 -6.75
N ARG A 148 -1.39 -7.41 -7.13
CA ARG A 148 -2.71 -7.81 -6.61
C ARG A 148 -3.03 -9.28 -6.87
N TYR A 149 -2.73 -9.79 -8.07
CA TYR A 149 -3.04 -11.16 -8.45
C TYR A 149 -1.92 -12.17 -8.21
N LYS A 150 -0.81 -11.74 -7.59
CA LYS A 150 0.37 -12.59 -7.30
C LYS A 150 0.75 -13.44 -8.51
N ILE A 151 1.02 -12.78 -9.62
CA ILE A 151 1.34 -13.47 -10.88
C ILE A 151 2.77 -14.00 -10.80
N GLU A 152 2.89 -15.32 -10.72
CA GLU A 152 4.17 -16.00 -10.83
C GLU A 152 4.89 -15.58 -12.13
N ASN A 153 6.17 -15.24 -11.98
CA ASN A 153 7.07 -14.79 -13.06
C ASN A 153 6.71 -13.43 -13.68
N LEU A 154 6.01 -12.56 -12.94
CA LEU A 154 5.81 -11.17 -13.33
C LEU A 154 6.01 -10.26 -12.11
N SER A 155 7.25 -10.18 -11.63
CA SER A 155 7.65 -9.28 -10.55
C SER A 155 7.74 -7.83 -11.03
N GLU A 156 7.73 -6.90 -10.08
CA GLU A 156 7.92 -5.46 -10.37
C GLU A 156 9.21 -5.19 -11.13
N SER A 157 10.33 -5.83 -10.74
CA SER A 157 11.61 -5.72 -11.45
C SER A 157 11.46 -6.13 -12.91
N GLN A 158 10.80 -7.25 -13.20
CA GLN A 158 10.61 -7.74 -14.57
C GLN A 158 9.74 -6.79 -15.40
N ILE A 159 8.74 -6.14 -14.79
CA ILE A 159 7.92 -5.14 -15.47
C ILE A 159 8.74 -3.87 -15.76
N CYS A 160 9.55 -3.41 -14.80
CA CYS A 160 10.44 -2.26 -14.98
C CYS A 160 11.47 -2.50 -16.10
N ASP A 161 12.11 -3.67 -16.13
CA ASP A 161 13.06 -4.05 -17.17
C ASP A 161 12.38 -4.04 -18.55
N ALA A 162 11.18 -4.64 -18.63
CA ALA A 162 10.40 -4.67 -19.86
C ALA A 162 9.96 -3.27 -20.33
N PHE A 163 9.66 -2.36 -19.41
CA PHE A 163 9.34 -0.97 -19.73
C PHE A 163 10.55 -0.24 -20.35
N ILE A 164 11.74 -0.42 -19.76
CA ILE A 164 12.99 0.13 -20.29
C ILE A 164 13.20 -0.41 -21.70
N GLU A 165 13.14 -1.73 -21.89
CA GLU A 165 13.28 -2.39 -23.20
C GLU A 165 12.27 -1.86 -24.24
N ALA A 166 10.99 -1.75 -23.86
CA ALA A 166 9.94 -1.24 -24.74
C ALA A 166 10.16 0.24 -25.12
N SER A 167 10.89 0.98 -24.29
CA SER A 167 11.25 2.38 -24.56
C SER A 167 12.39 2.54 -25.56
N ARG A 168 13.08 1.46 -25.96
CA ARG A 168 14.21 1.52 -26.90
C ARG A 168 13.86 2.24 -28.21
N GLU A 169 12.74 1.86 -28.82
CA GLU A 169 12.29 2.42 -30.10
C GLU A 169 11.55 3.76 -29.93
N VAL A 170 10.97 3.99 -28.74
CA VAL A 170 10.13 5.15 -28.46
C VAL A 170 10.96 6.35 -28.01
N ASN A 171 11.99 6.11 -27.19
CA ASN A 171 12.90 7.11 -26.64
C ASN A 171 14.30 6.49 -26.44
N PRO A 172 15.09 6.35 -27.53
CA PRO A 172 16.44 5.77 -27.46
C PRO A 172 17.38 6.47 -26.45
N PRO A 173 17.37 7.81 -26.31
CA PRO A 173 18.17 8.47 -25.27
C PRO A 173 17.85 8.00 -23.85
N PHE A 174 16.57 7.88 -23.50
CA PHE A 174 16.15 7.35 -22.20
C PHE A 174 16.60 5.91 -21.99
N TYR A 175 16.37 5.05 -22.99
CA TYR A 175 16.80 3.65 -22.93
C TYR A 175 18.32 3.51 -22.69
N ASN A 176 19.13 4.24 -23.47
CA ASN A 176 20.58 4.19 -23.36
C ASN A 176 21.06 4.70 -21.99
N TYR A 177 20.43 5.76 -21.48
CA TYR A 177 20.70 6.27 -20.13
C TYR A 177 20.42 5.21 -19.06
N MET A 178 19.26 4.56 -19.10
CA MET A 178 18.88 3.52 -18.15
C MET A 178 19.81 2.31 -18.21
N LYS A 179 20.19 1.84 -19.42
CA LYS A 179 21.15 0.74 -19.59
C LYS A 179 22.55 1.08 -19.09
N SER A 180 23.02 2.30 -19.30
CA SER A 180 24.29 2.76 -18.73
C SER A 180 24.24 2.75 -17.20
N LYS A 181 23.14 3.20 -16.61
CA LYS A 181 22.94 3.20 -15.16
C LYS A 181 22.86 1.79 -14.58
N GLU A 182 22.14 0.86 -15.23
CA GLU A 182 22.13 -0.56 -14.86
C GLU A 182 23.55 -1.16 -14.85
N ALA A 183 24.33 -0.88 -15.90
CA ALA A 183 25.72 -1.36 -15.99
C ALA A 183 26.62 -0.76 -14.89
N GLN A 184 26.41 0.50 -14.51
CA GLN A 184 27.14 1.13 -13.41
C GLN A 184 26.82 0.44 -12.07
N VAL A 185 25.55 0.21 -11.76
CA VAL A 185 25.12 -0.45 -10.53
C VAL A 185 25.68 -1.88 -10.45
N GLU A 186 25.67 -2.61 -11.55
CA GLU A 186 26.23 -3.96 -11.60
C GLU A 186 27.75 -3.96 -11.39
N ASN A 187 28.46 -2.97 -11.95
CA ASN A 187 29.89 -2.81 -11.70
C ASN A 187 30.18 -2.51 -10.22
N GLU A 188 29.41 -1.62 -9.59
CA GLU A 188 29.54 -1.30 -8.16
C GLU A 188 29.29 -2.53 -7.28
N LYS A 189 28.24 -3.32 -7.57
CA LYS A 189 27.97 -4.59 -6.87
C LYS A 189 29.13 -5.57 -6.97
N ASN A 190 29.73 -5.70 -8.16
CA ASN A 190 30.86 -6.60 -8.36
C ASN A 190 32.10 -6.12 -7.58
N LEU A 191 32.36 -4.81 -7.51
CA LEU A 191 33.43 -4.26 -6.68
C LEU A 191 33.23 -4.57 -5.19
N VAL A 192 32.01 -4.40 -4.68
CA VAL A 192 31.67 -4.74 -3.28
C VAL A 192 31.89 -6.24 -3.02
N LYS A 193 31.47 -7.11 -3.95
CA LYS A 193 31.65 -8.56 -3.84
C LYS A 193 33.13 -8.96 -3.80
N GLU A 194 33.98 -8.34 -4.62
CA GLU A 194 35.42 -8.60 -4.61
C GLU A 194 36.11 -8.04 -3.35
N ALA A 195 35.67 -6.88 -2.86
CA ALA A 195 36.13 -6.35 -1.58
C ALA A 195 35.78 -7.29 -0.41
N ALA A 196 34.56 -7.83 -0.39
CA ALA A 196 34.11 -8.79 0.62
C ALA A 196 34.97 -10.07 0.59
N LYS A 197 35.19 -10.67 -0.58
CA LYS A 197 36.08 -11.84 -0.75
C LYS A 197 37.51 -11.56 -0.30
N THR A 198 38.02 -10.36 -0.56
CA THR A 198 39.36 -9.98 -0.15
C THR A 198 39.44 -9.85 1.37
N MET A 199 38.43 -9.24 2.00
CA MET A 199 38.35 -9.12 3.45
C MET A 199 38.23 -10.48 4.15
N GLU A 200 37.48 -11.42 3.57
CA GLU A 200 37.41 -12.81 4.04
C GLU A 200 38.77 -13.51 3.99
N LYS A 201 39.51 -13.38 2.89
CA LYS A 201 40.88 -13.92 2.78
C LYS A 201 41.82 -13.33 3.82
N ILE A 202 41.75 -12.02 4.05
CA ILE A 202 42.56 -11.34 5.06
C ILE A 202 42.19 -11.84 6.46
N SER A 203 40.90 -11.95 6.77
CA SER A 203 40.41 -12.48 8.06
C SER A 203 40.91 -13.91 8.32
N ASN A 204 40.81 -14.79 7.32
CA ASN A 204 41.31 -16.17 7.42
C ASN A 204 42.83 -16.25 7.61
N ALA A 205 43.60 -15.39 6.94
CA ALA A 205 45.04 -15.32 7.12
C ALA A 205 45.41 -14.84 8.53
N PHE A 206 44.70 -13.85 9.07
CA PHE A 206 44.88 -13.40 10.46
C PHE A 206 44.56 -14.49 11.47
N LEU A 207 43.44 -15.21 11.31
CA LEU A 207 43.08 -16.34 12.17
C LEU A 207 44.15 -17.45 12.13
N THR A 208 44.68 -17.74 10.94
CA THR A 208 45.75 -18.74 10.77
C THR A 208 47.02 -18.33 11.50
N ALA A 209 47.48 -17.08 11.29
CA ALA A 209 48.67 -16.56 11.95
C ALA A 209 48.53 -16.51 13.48
N LEU A 210 47.35 -16.14 14.00
CA LEU A 210 47.08 -16.14 15.45
C LEU A 210 47.15 -17.56 16.04
N ASN A 211 46.62 -18.56 15.33
CA ASN A 211 46.70 -19.96 15.76
C ASN A 211 48.14 -20.53 15.71
N GLU A 212 48.98 -20.05 14.79
CA GLU A 212 50.40 -20.44 14.72
C GLU A 212 51.26 -19.82 15.84
N ILE A 213 50.89 -18.63 16.33
CA ILE A 213 51.63 -17.92 17.39
C ILE A 213 51.28 -18.42 18.80
N ASN A 214 50.11 -19.04 19.00
CA ASN A 214 49.69 -19.56 20.31
C ASN A 214 49.04 -20.96 20.21
N PRO A 215 49.82 -22.04 20.12
CA PRO A 215 49.30 -23.39 19.87
C PRO A 215 48.48 -23.99 21.03
N ASP A 216 48.57 -23.44 22.25
CA ASP A 216 47.92 -24.01 23.45
C ASP A 216 46.50 -23.47 23.74
N HIS A 217 45.99 -22.57 22.88
CA HIS A 217 44.56 -22.22 22.86
C HIS A 217 43.98 -22.49 21.47
N ALA A 218 44.03 -23.76 21.03
CA ALA A 218 43.15 -24.25 19.98
C ALA A 218 41.69 -24.06 20.42
N SER A 219 41.13 -22.88 20.15
CA SER A 219 39.73 -22.59 20.41
C SER A 219 38.90 -23.34 19.38
N ASN A 220 38.22 -24.38 19.85
CA ASN A 220 37.15 -25.11 19.16
C ASN A 220 35.90 -24.25 18.92
N GLY A 221 36.08 -23.01 18.46
CA GLY A 221 35.00 -22.14 18.03
C GLY A 221 34.71 -22.42 16.57
N SER A 222 33.85 -23.41 16.28
CA SER A 222 33.18 -23.49 14.99
C SER A 222 32.36 -22.22 14.82
N VAL A 223 32.89 -21.24 14.08
CA VAL A 223 32.06 -20.15 13.56
C VAL A 223 31.44 -20.69 12.28
N THR A 224 30.30 -21.37 12.43
CA THR A 224 29.35 -21.46 11.33
C THR A 224 28.94 -20.05 10.98
N ILE A 225 29.58 -19.46 9.96
CA ILE A 225 28.93 -18.40 9.20
C ILE A 225 27.82 -19.11 8.44
N ALA A 226 26.61 -19.05 9.01
CA ALA A 226 25.42 -19.42 8.28
C ALA A 226 25.45 -18.62 6.97
N SER A 227 25.56 -19.34 5.85
CA SER A 227 25.18 -18.80 4.56
C SER A 227 23.69 -18.50 4.67
N SER A 228 23.35 -17.24 5.00
CA SER A 228 22.01 -16.74 4.74
C SER A 228 21.91 -16.52 3.25
N THR A 229 21.53 -17.59 2.55
CA THR A 229 20.73 -17.47 1.33
C THR A 229 19.45 -16.72 1.65
N ASP A 230 19.08 -15.83 0.73
CA ASP A 230 17.85 -15.05 0.66
C ASP A 230 16.68 -15.54 1.52
N SER A 231 16.20 -14.66 2.39
CA SER A 231 14.78 -14.58 2.67
C SER A 231 14.42 -13.11 2.82
N GLU A 232 13.49 -12.71 1.96
CA GLU A 232 12.76 -11.45 1.94
C GLU A 232 12.33 -11.05 3.36
N GLY A 233 12.55 -9.79 3.71
CA GLY A 233 12.13 -9.18 4.96
C GLY A 233 11.83 -7.71 4.73
N ASP A 234 10.53 -7.41 4.75
CA ASP A 234 9.88 -6.11 4.79
C ASP A 234 10.74 -4.98 5.38
N GLU A 235 10.95 -3.94 4.57
CA GLU A 235 11.16 -2.59 5.11
C GLU A 235 9.81 -2.01 5.52
N ASN A 236 9.40 -2.28 6.75
CA ASN A 236 8.51 -1.38 7.48
C ASN A 236 9.29 -0.11 7.80
N ASN A 237 9.05 0.93 7.01
CA ASN A 237 9.32 2.31 7.42
C ASN A 237 8.18 2.75 8.35
N GLU A 238 8.39 2.62 9.66
CA GLU A 238 7.70 3.45 10.65
C GLU A 238 8.72 4.48 11.16
N ASP A 239 8.63 5.69 10.62
CA ASP A 239 9.06 6.92 11.29
C ASP A 239 7.80 7.72 11.62
N ASP A 240 7.65 7.97 12.92
CA ASP A 240 7.04 9.13 13.57
C ASP A 240 5.57 9.51 13.28
N ASP A 241 4.67 9.19 14.21
CA ASP A 241 4.08 10.20 15.13
C ASP A 241 2.93 9.57 15.95
N VAL A 242 3.19 9.11 17.18
CA VAL A 242 2.11 8.93 18.18
C VAL A 242 2.59 9.34 19.57
N THR A 243 2.00 10.43 20.04
CA THR A 243 2.07 11.01 21.38
C THR A 243 1.51 10.02 22.41
N ILE A 244 2.33 9.52 23.34
CA ILE A 244 1.85 8.75 24.50
C ILE A 244 1.62 9.67 25.70
N VAL A 245 0.34 9.80 26.04
CA VAL A 245 -0.22 10.43 27.24
C VAL A 245 0.22 9.66 28.49
N GLN A 246 0.97 10.31 29.39
CA GLN A 246 1.19 9.80 30.74
C GLN A 246 0.16 10.39 31.71
N LYS A 247 -0.63 9.48 32.29
CA LYS A 247 -1.58 9.69 33.38
C LYS A 247 -0.86 9.34 34.69
N ALA A 248 -0.72 10.29 35.61
CA ALA A 248 -0.31 10.02 36.98
C ALA A 248 -1.35 10.61 37.95
N GLN A 249 -1.91 9.74 38.78
CA GLN A 249 -2.88 10.06 39.84
C GLN A 249 -2.18 10.53 41.12
N ASN A 250 -2.85 11.48 41.79
CA ASN A 250 -2.97 11.69 43.24
C ASN A 250 -1.79 11.38 44.17
N THR A 251 -1.32 12.44 44.85
CA THR A 251 -0.85 12.34 46.25
C THR A 251 -1.47 13.48 47.05
N ALA A 252 -2.21 13.11 48.10
CA ALA A 252 -2.67 13.99 49.16
C ALA A 252 -1.50 14.37 50.08
N VAL A 253 -1.44 15.63 50.51
CA VAL A 253 -0.82 16.04 51.78
C VAL A 253 -1.73 17.09 52.43
N GLN A 254 -2.27 16.71 53.59
CA GLN A 254 -2.80 17.60 54.61
C GLN A 254 -1.67 18.48 55.16
N ASP A 255 -1.91 19.76 55.42
CA ASP A 255 -1.84 20.28 56.80
C ASP A 255 -2.53 21.66 56.93
N ASN A 256 -2.84 21.98 58.19
CA ASN A 256 -3.95 22.73 58.75
C ASN A 256 -3.82 24.27 58.86
N GLY A 257 -4.95 24.90 59.20
CA GLY A 257 -5.02 26.21 59.85
C GLY A 257 -6.39 26.92 59.66
N THR A 258 -7.51 26.47 60.25
CA THR A 258 -8.18 27.00 61.49
C THR A 258 -8.62 28.47 61.35
N THR A 259 -9.82 28.99 61.61
CA THR A 259 -11.04 28.72 62.43
C THR A 259 -12.08 29.79 62.00
N GLU A 260 -13.39 29.59 61.92
CA GLU A 260 -14.44 29.83 62.94
C GLU A 260 -15.79 29.75 62.17
N GLY A 261 -16.80 28.99 62.58
CA GLY A 261 -17.86 29.43 63.50
C GLY A 261 -18.93 30.23 62.72
N GLU A 262 -20.24 29.97 62.70
CA GLU A 262 -21.16 29.18 63.51
C GLU A 262 -22.44 28.92 62.68
N ARG A 263 -23.23 27.94 63.14
CA ARG A 263 -24.61 27.70 62.71
C ARG A 263 -25.53 28.82 63.20
N TYR A 264 -26.48 29.26 62.38
CA TYR A 264 -27.93 29.02 62.53
C TYR A 264 -28.69 29.63 61.34
#